data_AF-A0AB74M0S6-F1
#
_entry.id   AF-A0AB74M0S6-F1
#
_cell.length_a   1.000
_cell.length_b   1.000
_cell.length_c   1.000
_cell.angle_alpha   90.00
_cell.angle_beta   90.00
_cell.angle_gamma   90.00
#
_symmetry.space_group_name_H-M   'P 1'
#
loop_
_entity.id
_entity.type
_entity.pdbx_description
1 polymer ?
#
loop_
_entity_poly.entity_id
_entity_poly.type
_entity_poly.pdbx_seq_one_letter_code
_entity_poly.pdbx_strand_id
1 'polypeptide(L)'
;MGIEDRLAGIRDADLRAEVEAARGGFLFAQIVEHILHRQQVRDAEASAKGAVAGRRAGMGRDQRRRDAVREVIENQPTVPENLQHIHSVLALCGLPYRDPGPVREFSRDYGRNSLNLVAGRLKSPITGEMEPQGLPYGPKARLVLLHLCTEAVRQRSPTIAVADSLSGFMREMGFAVTGGERGTIRQFKEQLNRLAACSMQIGLWDGHDQASTLNVPPFRSLDLWRPTVRDGAKDGMREG
;
A
#
# COMPACT_ATOMS: atom_id res chain seq x y z
N MET A 1 -41.92 12.05 -27.85
CA MET A 1 -41.89 12.35 -26.41
C MET A 1 -41.97 13.86 -26.28
N GLY A 2 -43.01 14.37 -25.63
CA GLY A 2 -43.23 15.81 -25.45
C GLY A 2 -42.18 16.43 -24.54
N ILE A 3 -42.11 17.77 -24.52
CA ILE A 3 -41.23 18.49 -23.58
C ILE A 3 -41.64 18.20 -22.13
N GLU A 4 -42.94 18.07 -21.85
CA GLU A 4 -43.45 17.73 -20.51
C GLU A 4 -43.00 16.34 -20.05
N ASP A 5 -43.01 15.34 -20.93
CA ASP A 5 -42.49 14.00 -20.64
C ASP A 5 -40.99 14.04 -20.30
N ARG A 6 -40.22 14.89 -21.01
CA ARG A 6 -38.78 15.07 -20.78
C ARG A 6 -38.51 15.72 -19.42
N LEU A 7 -39.32 16.72 -19.06
CA LEU A 7 -39.24 17.39 -17.76
C LEU A 7 -39.56 16.43 -16.60
N ALA A 8 -40.55 15.55 -16.78
CA ALA A 8 -40.88 14.53 -15.79
C ALA A 8 -39.74 13.53 -15.54
N GLY A 9 -38.87 13.31 -16.54
CA GLY A 9 -37.70 12.45 -16.43
C GLY A 9 -36.54 13.05 -15.60
N ILE A 10 -36.55 14.34 -15.30
CA ILE A 10 -35.49 15.03 -14.55
C ILE A 10 -35.86 15.02 -13.06
N ARG A 11 -35.01 14.39 -12.23
CA ARG A 11 -35.29 14.11 -10.81
C ARG A 11 -34.40 14.88 -9.85
N ASP A 12 -33.13 15.06 -10.21
CA ASP A 12 -32.14 15.71 -9.37
C ASP A 12 -32.49 17.20 -9.17
N ALA A 13 -32.36 17.68 -7.94
CA ALA A 13 -32.78 19.02 -7.56
C ALA A 13 -31.96 20.13 -8.25
N ASP A 14 -30.66 19.89 -8.47
CA ASP A 14 -29.77 20.80 -9.20
C ASP A 14 -30.16 20.88 -10.68
N LEU A 15 -30.41 19.74 -11.33
CA LEU A 15 -30.82 19.68 -12.74
C LEU A 15 -32.20 20.31 -12.97
N ARG A 16 -33.13 20.18 -12.02
CA ARG A 16 -34.43 20.89 -12.07
C ARG A 16 -34.27 22.40 -11.97
N ALA A 17 -33.37 22.89 -11.13
CA ALA A 17 -33.09 24.32 -11.02
C ALA A 17 -32.49 24.88 -12.32
N GLU A 18 -31.60 24.13 -12.99
CA GLU A 18 -31.05 24.51 -14.29
C GLU A 18 -32.14 24.59 -15.38
N VAL A 19 -33.10 23.68 -15.37
CA VAL A 19 -34.24 23.71 -16.29
C VAL A 19 -35.12 24.95 -16.08
N GLU A 20 -35.47 25.28 -14.83
CA GLU A 20 -36.29 26.46 -14.55
C GLU A 20 -35.56 27.76 -14.91
N ALA A 21 -34.23 27.82 -14.73
CA ALA A 21 -33.43 28.97 -15.15
C ALA A 21 -33.39 29.17 -16.67
N ALA A 22 -33.51 28.10 -17.46
CA ALA A 22 -33.53 28.14 -18.92
C ALA A 22 -34.91 28.43 -19.52
N ARG A 23 -35.95 28.53 -18.69
CA ARG A 23 -37.35 28.58 -19.12
C ARG A 23 -37.66 29.86 -19.89
N GLY A 24 -38.35 29.71 -21.03
CA GLY A 24 -38.67 30.82 -21.93
C GLY A 24 -37.54 31.22 -22.89
N GLY A 25 -36.38 30.57 -22.83
CA GLY A 25 -35.28 30.78 -23.77
C GLY A 25 -35.51 30.12 -25.14
N PHE A 26 -34.91 30.70 -26.19
CA PHE A 26 -35.02 30.20 -27.58
C PHE A 26 -34.56 28.73 -27.76
N LEU A 27 -33.60 28.27 -26.96
CA LEU A 27 -33.05 26.90 -27.01
C LEU A 27 -33.61 25.98 -25.92
N PHE A 28 -34.71 26.36 -25.25
CA PHE A 28 -35.23 25.64 -24.08
C PHE A 28 -35.41 24.13 -24.32
N ALA A 29 -35.97 23.74 -25.46
CA ALA A 29 -36.18 22.32 -25.80
C ALA A 29 -34.88 21.51 -25.89
N GLN A 30 -33.80 22.10 -26.45
CA GLN A 30 -32.48 21.47 -26.53
C GLN A 30 -31.80 21.41 -25.16
N ILE A 31 -31.96 22.46 -24.34
CA ILE A 31 -31.42 22.50 -22.97
C ILE A 31 -32.07 21.39 -22.12
N VAL A 32 -33.39 21.26 -22.17
CA VAL A 32 -34.12 20.18 -21.47
C VAL A 32 -33.64 18.80 -21.93
N GLU A 33 -33.41 18.61 -23.22
CA GLU A 33 -32.90 17.34 -23.77
C GLU A 33 -31.49 17.02 -23.28
N HIS A 34 -30.60 18.01 -23.23
CA HIS A 34 -29.25 17.86 -22.67
C HIS A 34 -29.27 17.55 -21.16
N ILE A 35 -30.12 18.23 -20.40
CA ILE A 35 -30.26 18.01 -18.95
C ILE A 35 -30.85 16.63 -18.66
N LEU A 36 -31.86 16.19 -19.43
CA LEU A 36 -32.41 14.84 -19.32
C LEU A 36 -31.34 13.78 -19.59
N HIS A 37 -30.51 13.98 -20.61
CA HIS A 37 -29.38 13.08 -20.86
C HIS A 37 -28.42 13.02 -19.66
N ARG A 38 -28.08 14.16 -19.05
CA ARG A 38 -27.26 14.20 -17.82
C ARG A 38 -27.91 13.43 -16.66
N GLN A 39 -29.22 13.56 -16.45
CA GLN A 39 -29.94 12.78 -15.44
C GLN A 39 -29.85 11.28 -15.73
N GLN A 40 -30.10 10.86 -16.97
CA GLN A 40 -30.04 9.45 -17.37
C GLN A 40 -28.66 8.86 -17.15
N VAL A 41 -27.60 9.61 -17.45
CA VAL A 41 -26.22 9.20 -17.16
C VAL A 41 -26.00 9.02 -15.65
N ARG A 42 -26.44 9.99 -14.82
CA ARG A 42 -26.33 9.89 -13.35
C ARG A 42 -27.10 8.70 -12.79
N ASP A 43 -28.33 8.47 -13.26
CA ASP A 43 -29.17 7.36 -12.83
C ASP A 43 -28.55 6.01 -13.22
N ALA A 44 -27.99 5.91 -14.43
CA ALA A 44 -27.28 4.72 -14.88
C ALA A 44 -26.04 4.45 -14.02
N GLU A 45 -25.25 5.48 -13.70
CA GLU A 45 -24.11 5.37 -12.79
C GLU A 45 -24.52 4.96 -11.38
N ALA A 46 -25.58 5.55 -10.83
CA ALA A 46 -26.09 5.24 -9.49
C ALA A 46 -26.61 3.80 -9.42
N SER A 47 -27.35 3.35 -10.44
CA SER A 47 -27.81 1.97 -10.58
C SER A 47 -26.65 0.98 -10.69
N ALA A 48 -25.63 1.29 -11.50
CA ALA A 48 -24.43 0.47 -11.63
C ALA A 48 -23.66 0.37 -10.30
N LYS A 49 -23.45 1.50 -9.61
CA LYS A 49 -22.83 1.55 -8.27
C LYS A 49 -23.65 0.74 -7.25
N GLY A 50 -24.98 0.85 -7.29
CA GLY A 50 -25.90 0.08 -6.44
C GLY A 50 -25.81 -1.43 -6.68
N ALA A 51 -25.75 -1.86 -7.95
CA ALA A 51 -25.58 -3.26 -8.31
C ALA A 51 -24.23 -3.83 -7.85
N VAL A 52 -23.14 -3.06 -7.98
CA VAL A 52 -21.81 -3.43 -7.44
C VAL A 52 -21.84 -3.55 -5.92
N ALA A 53 -22.44 -2.57 -5.23
CA ALA A 53 -22.58 -2.60 -3.78
C ALA A 53 -23.42 -3.80 -3.29
N GLY A 54 -24.53 -4.10 -3.98
CA GLY A 54 -25.36 -5.27 -3.71
C GLY A 54 -24.60 -6.59 -3.89
N ARG A 55 -23.85 -6.73 -5.00
CA ARG A 55 -22.96 -7.90 -5.20
C ARG A 55 -21.93 -8.03 -4.08
N ARG A 56 -21.30 -6.92 -3.67
CA ARG A 56 -20.30 -6.90 -2.59
C ARG A 56 -20.90 -7.20 -1.21
N ALA A 57 -22.15 -6.84 -0.96
CA ALA A 57 -22.82 -7.10 0.30
C ALA A 57 -22.97 -8.61 0.60
N GLY A 58 -23.21 -9.42 -0.44
CA GLY A 58 -23.27 -10.88 -0.33
C GLY A 58 -21.91 -11.58 -0.21
N MET A 59 -20.80 -10.86 -0.40
CA MET A 59 -19.45 -11.44 -0.37
C MET A 59 -18.88 -11.48 1.05
N GLY A 60 -18.13 -12.56 1.33
CA GLY A 60 -17.28 -12.65 2.50
C GLY A 60 -16.21 -11.54 2.53
N ARG A 61 -15.66 -11.24 3.71
CA ARG A 61 -14.67 -10.15 3.90
C ARG A 61 -13.49 -10.26 2.92
N ASP A 62 -12.90 -11.44 2.79
CA ASP A 62 -11.73 -11.64 1.93
C ASP A 62 -12.07 -11.56 0.44
N GLN A 63 -13.27 -12.01 0.06
CA GLN A 63 -13.76 -11.92 -1.32
C GLN A 63 -14.00 -10.47 -1.73
N ARG A 64 -14.57 -9.63 -0.84
CA ARG A 64 -14.67 -8.18 -1.07
C ARG A 64 -13.31 -7.52 -1.26
N ARG A 65 -12.30 -7.90 -0.47
CA ARG A 65 -10.94 -7.35 -0.59
C ARG A 65 -10.30 -7.72 -1.93
N ARG A 66 -10.47 -8.96 -2.38
CA ARG A 66 -9.97 -9.42 -3.69
C ARG A 66 -10.68 -8.73 -4.84
N ASP A 67 -12.00 -8.56 -4.75
CA ASP A 67 -12.81 -7.86 -5.74
C ASP A 67 -12.39 -6.40 -5.90
N ALA A 68 -12.15 -5.70 -4.78
CA ALA A 68 -11.64 -4.32 -4.81
C ALA A 68 -10.25 -4.21 -5.46
N VAL A 69 -9.33 -5.14 -5.16
CA VAL A 69 -8.00 -5.18 -5.80
C VAL A 69 -8.12 -5.49 -7.29
N ARG A 70 -9.00 -6.42 -7.67
CA ARG A 70 -9.26 -6.77 -9.07
C ARG A 70 -9.77 -5.56 -9.86
N GLU A 71 -10.73 -4.83 -9.32
CA GLU A 71 -11.27 -3.61 -9.94
C GLU A 71 -10.17 -2.57 -10.20
N VAL A 72 -9.24 -2.40 -9.26
CA VAL A 72 -8.07 -1.52 -9.43
C VAL A 72 -7.18 -2.01 -10.58
N ILE A 73 -6.87 -3.31 -10.62
CA ILE A 73 -6.00 -3.89 -11.66
C ILE A 73 -6.64 -3.80 -13.06
N GLU A 74 -7.95 -4.02 -13.17
CA GLU A 74 -8.65 -4.01 -14.46
C GLU A 74 -8.87 -2.60 -15.00
N ASN A 75 -9.08 -1.61 -14.12
CA ASN A 75 -9.47 -0.26 -14.54
C ASN A 75 -8.35 0.78 -14.46
N GLN A 76 -7.27 0.54 -13.73
CA GLN A 76 -6.15 1.48 -13.67
C GLN A 76 -5.06 1.07 -14.66
N PRO A 77 -4.67 1.97 -15.59
CA PRO A 77 -3.58 1.67 -16.51
C PRO A 77 -2.28 1.52 -15.74
N THR A 78 -1.41 0.62 -16.19
CA THR A 78 -0.04 0.52 -15.68
C THR A 78 0.77 1.68 -16.25
N VAL A 79 1.23 2.57 -15.38
CA VAL A 79 2.00 3.78 -15.70
C VAL A 79 3.28 3.80 -14.87
N PRO A 80 4.35 4.51 -15.29
CA PRO A 80 5.61 4.55 -14.54
C PRO A 80 5.46 4.87 -13.04
N GLU A 81 4.48 5.69 -12.68
CA GLU A 81 4.19 6.12 -11.31
C GLU A 81 3.61 5.00 -10.43
N ASN A 82 2.95 4.00 -11.01
CA ASN A 82 2.40 2.85 -10.28
C ASN A 82 3.19 1.55 -10.47
N LEU A 83 4.24 1.56 -11.30
CA LEU A 83 5.21 0.48 -11.41
C LEU A 83 6.05 0.35 -10.13
N GLN A 84 6.21 -0.90 -9.69
CA GLN A 84 7.02 -1.29 -8.55
C GLN A 84 8.12 -2.25 -9.02
N HIS A 85 9.31 -2.15 -8.43
CA HIS A 85 10.47 -2.96 -8.78
C HIS A 85 10.91 -3.82 -7.60
N ILE A 86 11.25 -5.07 -7.87
CA ILE A 86 11.84 -5.98 -6.88
C ILE A 86 12.91 -6.82 -7.56
N HIS A 87 13.94 -7.21 -6.82
CA HIS A 87 14.95 -8.14 -7.32
C HIS A 87 14.32 -9.48 -7.73
N SER A 88 14.73 -10.04 -8.87
CA SER A 88 14.16 -11.27 -9.45
C SER A 88 14.14 -12.44 -8.46
N VAL A 89 15.24 -12.66 -7.73
CA VAL A 89 15.32 -13.72 -6.70
C VAL A 89 14.35 -13.47 -5.54
N LEU A 90 14.08 -12.22 -5.16
CA LEU A 90 13.09 -11.93 -4.11
C LEU A 90 11.65 -12.15 -4.59
N ALA A 91 11.39 -12.03 -5.89
CA ALA A 91 10.10 -12.39 -6.48
C ALA A 91 9.88 -13.92 -6.48
N LEU A 92 10.93 -14.72 -6.69
CA LEU A 92 10.88 -16.18 -6.75
C LEU A 92 10.99 -16.83 -5.37
N CYS A 93 12.05 -16.51 -4.64
CA CYS A 93 12.43 -17.09 -3.35
C CYS A 93 12.02 -16.19 -2.19
N GLY A 94 10.86 -15.53 -2.24
CA GLY A 94 10.47 -14.51 -1.27
C GLY A 94 10.46 -14.98 0.20
N LEU A 95 10.49 -14.00 1.12
CA LEU A 95 10.54 -14.14 2.59
C LEU A 95 9.54 -15.19 3.16
N PRO A 96 9.65 -15.62 4.43
CA PRO A 96 8.65 -16.43 5.11
C PRO A 96 7.23 -15.81 5.08
N TYR A 97 6.20 -16.63 4.84
CA TYR A 97 4.80 -16.16 4.84
C TYR A 97 4.25 -15.94 6.24
N ARG A 98 4.50 -16.88 7.15
CA ARG A 98 4.12 -16.82 8.57
C ARG A 98 5.35 -16.57 9.43
N ASP A 99 5.11 -16.23 10.68
CA ASP A 99 6.19 -16.11 11.67
C ASP A 99 6.91 -17.47 11.80
N PRO A 100 8.22 -17.54 11.50
CA PRO A 100 8.99 -18.77 11.68
C PRO A 100 9.30 -19.06 13.16
N GLY A 101 8.88 -18.21 14.09
CA GLY A 101 9.07 -18.42 15.52
C GLY A 101 10.53 -18.24 15.94
N PRO A 102 11.10 -19.14 16.77
CA PRO A 102 12.45 -18.98 17.32
C PRO A 102 13.56 -19.31 16.30
N VAL A 103 13.21 -19.78 15.11
CA VAL A 103 14.18 -20.17 14.08
C VAL A 103 15.00 -18.95 13.64
N ARG A 104 16.32 -19.14 13.57
CA ARG A 104 17.27 -18.07 13.21
C ARG A 104 17.72 -18.11 11.75
N GLU A 105 17.45 -19.18 11.03
CA GLU A 105 17.85 -19.36 9.64
C GLU A 105 16.67 -19.79 8.80
N PHE A 106 16.53 -19.21 7.61
CA PHE A 106 15.51 -19.60 6.66
C PHE A 106 16.12 -19.68 5.27
N SER A 107 15.86 -20.78 4.58
CA SER A 107 16.27 -20.99 3.20
C SER A 107 15.06 -21.24 2.32
N ARG A 108 15.12 -20.75 1.09
CA ARG A 108 14.14 -21.05 0.05
C ARG A 108 14.79 -21.14 -1.32
N ASP A 109 14.55 -22.27 -1.97
CA ASP A 109 15.03 -22.54 -3.32
C ASP A 109 13.90 -22.47 -4.34
N TYR A 110 14.22 -21.96 -5.53
CA TYR A 110 13.37 -21.99 -6.70
C TYR A 110 14.22 -22.19 -7.96
N GLY A 111 14.26 -23.44 -8.42
CA GLY A 111 15.07 -23.85 -9.57
C GLY A 111 16.55 -23.55 -9.33
N ARG A 112 17.08 -22.59 -10.07
CA ARG A 112 18.48 -22.16 -10.06
C ARG A 112 18.78 -21.04 -9.07
N ASN A 113 17.80 -20.62 -8.27
CA ASN A 113 17.92 -19.50 -7.36
C ASN A 113 17.66 -19.95 -5.93
N SER A 114 18.43 -19.40 -4.99
CA SER A 114 18.32 -19.66 -3.57
C SER A 114 18.31 -18.35 -2.79
N LEU A 115 17.46 -18.26 -1.77
CA LEU A 115 17.48 -17.19 -0.78
C LEU A 115 17.75 -17.78 0.60
N ASN A 116 18.84 -17.36 1.23
CA ASN A 116 19.13 -17.68 2.61
C ASN A 116 19.03 -16.41 3.47
N LEU A 117 18.38 -16.52 4.61
CA LEU A 117 18.19 -15.47 5.60
C LEU A 117 18.74 -15.93 6.93
N VAL A 118 19.51 -15.06 7.58
CA VAL A 118 20.00 -15.26 8.94
C VAL A 118 19.53 -14.11 9.81
N ALA A 119 18.88 -14.42 10.91
CA ALA A 119 18.42 -13.44 11.88
C ALA A 119 19.60 -12.85 12.65
N GLY A 120 19.72 -11.52 12.67
CA GLY A 120 20.80 -10.83 13.40
C GLY A 120 20.35 -10.19 14.70
N ARG A 121 21.09 -9.15 15.10
CA ARG A 121 20.91 -8.40 16.35
C ARG A 121 20.95 -6.91 16.04
N LEU A 122 20.25 -6.11 16.84
CA LEU A 122 20.32 -4.65 16.78
C LEU A 122 20.76 -4.10 18.13
N LYS A 123 21.48 -2.98 18.10
CA LYS A 123 21.82 -2.26 19.31
C LYS A 123 20.58 -1.54 19.84
N SER A 124 20.17 -1.87 21.05
CA SER A 124 19.07 -1.23 21.73
C SER A 124 19.46 0.19 22.14
N PRO A 125 18.66 1.22 21.81
CA PRO A 125 18.94 2.57 22.26
C PRO A 125 18.58 2.77 23.75
N ILE A 126 17.79 1.87 24.35
CA ILE A 126 17.35 1.96 25.75
C ILE A 126 18.36 1.26 26.65
N THR A 127 18.69 0.01 26.33
CA THR A 127 19.59 -0.81 27.16
C THR A 127 21.06 -0.68 26.75
N GLY A 128 21.34 -0.21 25.53
CA GLY A 128 22.69 -0.16 24.96
C GLY A 128 23.21 -1.53 24.49
N GLU A 129 22.47 -2.61 24.75
CA GLU A 129 22.88 -3.99 24.46
C GLU A 129 22.52 -4.43 23.04
N MET A 130 23.18 -5.48 22.56
CA MET A 130 22.84 -6.11 21.29
C MET A 130 21.65 -7.07 21.47
N GLU A 131 20.44 -6.62 21.14
CA GLU A 131 19.20 -7.39 21.25
C GLU A 131 18.98 -8.27 20.01
N PRO A 132 18.72 -9.58 20.18
CA PRO A 132 18.43 -10.46 19.06
C PRO A 132 17.10 -10.10 18.41
N GLN A 133 17.08 -10.06 17.09
CA GLN A 133 15.86 -9.96 16.29
C GLN A 133 15.53 -11.31 15.68
N GLY A 134 14.25 -11.52 15.34
CA GLY A 134 13.78 -12.69 14.59
C GLY A 134 13.92 -12.49 13.08
N LEU A 135 13.60 -13.53 12.31
CA LEU A 135 13.56 -13.44 10.85
C LEU A 135 12.39 -12.55 10.37
N PRO A 136 12.59 -11.73 9.31
CA PRO A 136 11.52 -10.93 8.73
C PRO A 136 10.49 -11.83 8.03
N TYR A 137 9.20 -11.51 8.14
CA TYR A 137 8.14 -12.34 7.58
C TYR A 137 6.88 -11.55 7.22
N GLY A 138 5.98 -12.22 6.53
CA GLY A 138 4.64 -11.70 6.27
C GLY A 138 4.61 -10.55 5.24
N PRO A 139 3.42 -9.97 5.03
CA PRO A 139 3.22 -9.00 3.96
C PRO A 139 3.95 -7.67 4.22
N LYS A 140 4.07 -7.24 5.47
CA LYS A 140 4.70 -5.94 5.81
C LYS A 140 6.17 -5.92 5.42
N ALA A 141 6.94 -6.93 5.81
CA ALA A 141 8.36 -7.01 5.45
C ALA A 141 8.57 -7.03 3.93
N ARG A 142 7.75 -7.80 3.20
CA ARG A 142 7.84 -7.87 1.73
C ARG A 142 7.50 -6.55 1.05
N LEU A 143 6.44 -5.87 1.52
CA LEU A 143 6.03 -4.58 0.97
C LEU A 143 7.09 -3.49 1.24
N VAL A 144 7.76 -3.54 2.40
CA VAL A 144 8.91 -2.67 2.68
C VAL A 144 10.03 -2.90 1.67
N LEU A 145 10.44 -4.15 1.43
CA LEU A 145 11.48 -4.46 0.45
C LEU A 145 11.09 -4.03 -0.97
N LEU A 146 9.85 -4.30 -1.37
CA LEU A 146 9.31 -3.86 -2.66
C LEU A 146 9.42 -2.35 -2.81
N HIS A 147 8.92 -1.61 -1.82
CA HIS A 147 8.95 -0.15 -1.85
C HIS A 147 10.38 0.40 -1.93
N LEU A 148 11.30 -0.13 -1.12
CA LEU A 148 12.70 0.33 -1.12
C LEU A 148 13.42 0.00 -2.43
N CYS A 149 13.19 -1.18 -3.01
CA CYS A 149 13.72 -1.52 -4.32
C CYS A 149 13.17 -0.58 -5.41
N THR A 150 11.88 -0.26 -5.36
CA THR A 150 11.25 0.72 -6.25
C THR A 150 11.90 2.09 -6.10
N GLU A 151 12.03 2.60 -4.87
CA GLU A 151 12.63 3.91 -4.62
C GLU A 151 14.10 3.96 -5.04
N ALA A 152 14.86 2.88 -4.83
CA ALA A 152 16.25 2.80 -5.30
C ALA A 152 16.37 2.92 -6.81
N VAL A 153 15.45 2.29 -7.55
CA VAL A 153 15.40 2.40 -9.02
C VAL A 153 14.95 3.80 -9.45
N ARG A 154 13.93 4.36 -8.81
CA ARG A 154 13.38 5.70 -9.13
C ARG A 154 14.40 6.82 -8.87
N GLN A 155 15.03 6.79 -7.71
CA GLN A 155 16.02 7.78 -7.28
C GLN A 155 17.41 7.50 -7.88
N ARG A 156 17.61 6.33 -8.51
CA ARG A 156 18.90 5.83 -9.01
C ARG A 156 19.99 5.88 -7.92
N SER A 157 19.58 5.59 -6.70
CA SER A 157 20.41 5.74 -5.51
C SER A 157 20.22 4.54 -4.57
N PRO A 158 21.30 3.96 -4.02
CA PRO A 158 21.20 2.97 -2.96
C PRO A 158 20.86 3.59 -1.60
N THR A 159 20.87 4.92 -1.50
CA THR A 159 20.48 5.68 -0.31
C THR A 159 19.09 6.27 -0.54
N ILE A 160 18.12 5.81 0.25
CA ILE A 160 16.72 6.23 0.15
C ILE A 160 16.42 7.20 1.28
N ALA A 161 16.06 8.43 0.92
CA ALA A 161 15.44 9.34 1.88
C ALA A 161 14.04 8.81 2.18
N VAL A 162 13.79 8.54 3.46
CA VAL A 162 12.46 8.20 3.95
C VAL A 162 11.80 9.48 4.51
N ALA A 163 10.47 9.46 4.74
CA ALA A 163 9.64 10.57 5.26
C ALA A 163 10.18 11.37 6.50
N ASP A 164 9.38 12.24 7.12
CA ASP A 164 9.77 12.89 8.38
C ASP A 164 9.31 12.13 9.64
N SER A 165 8.61 11.01 9.46
CA SER A 165 8.21 10.12 10.56
C SER A 165 7.89 8.71 10.08
N LEU A 166 7.92 7.73 11.01
CA LEU A 166 7.49 6.36 10.73
C LEU A 166 6.06 6.31 10.19
N SER A 167 5.18 7.12 10.77
CA SER A 167 3.80 7.26 10.33
C SER A 167 3.70 7.86 8.93
N GLY A 168 4.58 8.82 8.59
CA GLY A 168 4.70 9.37 7.23
C GLY A 168 5.08 8.29 6.23
N PHE A 169 6.15 7.55 6.53
CA PHE A 169 6.62 6.45 5.69
C PHE A 169 5.55 5.38 5.50
N MET A 170 4.88 4.97 6.58
CA MET A 170 3.75 4.04 6.51
C MET A 170 2.63 4.52 5.58
N ARG A 171 2.30 5.83 5.60
CA ARG A 171 1.29 6.41 4.69
C ARG A 171 1.77 6.41 3.24
N GLU A 172 3.03 6.73 2.98
CA GLU A 172 3.63 6.68 1.63
C GLU A 172 3.55 5.27 1.03
N MET A 173 3.75 4.23 1.85
CA MET A 173 3.56 2.83 1.43
C MET A 173 2.08 2.38 1.38
N GLY A 174 1.13 3.24 1.69
CA GLY A 174 -0.30 2.91 1.69
C GLY A 174 -0.79 2.08 2.88
N PHE A 175 -0.03 2.03 3.99
CA PHE A 175 -0.50 1.41 5.22
C PHE A 175 -1.38 2.36 6.04
N ALA A 176 -2.49 1.83 6.56
CA ALA A 176 -3.23 2.50 7.62
C ALA A 176 -2.34 2.66 8.86
N VAL A 177 -2.33 3.86 9.45
CA VAL A 177 -1.55 4.17 10.66
C VAL A 177 -2.47 4.07 11.87
N THR A 178 -2.39 2.96 12.60
CA THR A 178 -3.19 2.73 13.81
C THR A 178 -2.30 2.38 15.00
N GLY A 179 -2.61 2.98 16.15
CA GLY A 179 -1.94 2.72 17.42
C GLY A 179 -2.54 1.54 18.20
N GLY A 180 -2.08 1.35 19.44
CA GLY A 180 -2.53 0.30 20.35
C GLY A 180 -1.80 -1.04 20.18
N GLU A 181 -2.12 -2.00 21.05
CA GLU A 181 -1.44 -3.31 21.15
C GLU A 181 -1.51 -4.13 19.84
N ARG A 182 -2.63 -3.99 19.13
CA ARG A 182 -2.90 -4.64 17.82
C ARG A 182 -2.75 -3.66 16.65
N GLY A 183 -2.18 -2.49 16.89
CA GLY A 183 -1.98 -1.45 15.89
C GLY A 183 -0.99 -1.84 14.80
N THR A 184 -1.13 -1.22 13.63
CA THR A 184 -0.25 -1.46 12.49
C THR A 184 1.16 -0.95 12.73
N ILE A 185 1.32 0.12 13.50
CA ILE A 185 2.62 0.77 13.78
C ILE A 185 3.58 -0.21 14.46
N ARG A 186 3.12 -0.89 15.53
CA ARG A 186 3.96 -1.84 16.28
C ARG A 186 4.44 -2.98 15.39
N GLN A 187 3.52 -3.59 14.65
CA GLN A 187 3.83 -4.71 13.74
C GLN A 187 4.76 -4.27 12.61
N PHE A 188 4.58 -3.04 12.10
CA PHE A 188 5.43 -2.50 11.05
C PHE A 188 6.85 -2.25 11.57
N LYS A 189 6.99 -1.59 12.72
CA LYS A 189 8.28 -1.35 13.39
C LYS A 189 9.01 -2.65 13.70
N GLU A 190 8.30 -3.68 14.15
CA GLU A 190 8.87 -5.01 14.39
C GLU A 190 9.46 -5.60 13.11
N GLN A 191 8.73 -5.59 11.99
CA GLN A 191 9.23 -6.13 10.72
C GLN A 191 10.38 -5.31 10.15
N LEU A 192 10.35 -3.99 10.33
CA LEU A 192 11.44 -3.11 9.91
C LEU A 192 12.73 -3.39 10.69
N ASN A 193 12.64 -3.56 12.02
CA ASN A 193 13.77 -3.96 12.84
C ASN A 193 14.32 -5.33 12.47
N ARG A 194 13.44 -6.32 12.23
CA ARG A 194 13.85 -7.66 11.79
C ARG A 194 14.58 -7.61 10.44
N LEU A 195 14.09 -6.82 9.49
CA LEU A 195 14.78 -6.61 8.21
C LEU A 195 16.13 -5.89 8.38
N ALA A 196 16.20 -4.87 9.25
CA ALA A 196 17.43 -4.12 9.55
C ALA A 196 18.53 -5.00 10.18
N ALA A 197 18.13 -5.99 10.97
CA ALA A 197 19.04 -6.91 11.63
C ALA A 197 19.46 -8.09 10.76
N CYS A 198 18.63 -8.47 9.78
CA CYS A 198 18.78 -9.71 9.04
C CYS A 198 19.92 -9.62 8.02
N SER A 199 20.68 -10.71 7.87
CA SER A 199 21.57 -10.92 6.74
C SER A 199 20.85 -11.75 5.68
N MET A 200 21.05 -11.39 4.41
CA MET A 200 20.45 -12.07 3.28
C MET A 200 21.54 -12.49 2.29
N GLN A 201 21.45 -13.72 1.82
CA GLN A 201 22.34 -14.29 0.81
C GLN A 201 21.51 -14.80 -0.35
N ILE A 202 21.92 -14.45 -1.55
CA ILE A 202 21.31 -14.88 -2.80
C ILE A 202 22.28 -15.83 -3.48
N GLY A 203 21.85 -17.08 -3.67
CA GLY A 203 22.55 -18.05 -4.49
C GLY A 203 21.97 -18.06 -5.90
N LEU A 204 22.83 -18.04 -6.90
CA LEU A 204 22.49 -18.26 -8.30
C LEU A 204 23.36 -19.41 -8.83
N TRP A 205 22.75 -20.35 -9.54
CA TRP A 205 23.44 -21.48 -10.16
C TRP A 205 23.08 -21.57 -11.64
N ASP A 206 24.05 -21.81 -12.51
CA ASP A 206 23.85 -21.86 -13.96
C ASP A 206 23.21 -23.17 -14.45
N GLY A 207 23.11 -24.19 -13.60
CA GLY A 207 22.62 -25.52 -13.97
C GLY A 207 23.73 -26.52 -14.35
N HIS A 208 24.98 -26.08 -14.34
CA HIS A 208 26.17 -26.85 -14.66
C HIS A 208 27.20 -26.61 -13.54
N ASP A 209 28.24 -25.84 -13.81
CA ASP A 209 29.46 -25.81 -13.02
C ASP A 209 29.69 -24.46 -12.32
N GLN A 210 28.88 -23.44 -12.62
CA GLN A 210 29.05 -22.10 -12.07
C GLN A 210 27.94 -21.76 -11.07
N ALA A 211 28.37 -21.44 -9.85
CA ALA A 211 27.52 -20.85 -8.84
C ALA A 211 28.08 -19.49 -8.40
N SER A 212 27.20 -18.53 -8.18
CA SER A 212 27.54 -17.23 -7.60
C SER A 212 26.69 -17.00 -6.36
N THR A 213 27.35 -16.61 -5.27
CA THR A 213 26.68 -16.24 -4.02
C THR A 213 26.89 -14.76 -3.75
N LEU A 214 25.78 -14.03 -3.67
CA LEU A 214 25.76 -12.61 -3.33
C LEU A 214 25.33 -12.46 -1.87
N ASN A 215 26.22 -11.94 -1.03
CA ASN A 215 25.87 -11.54 0.33
C ASN A 215 25.34 -10.10 0.28
N VAL A 216 24.03 -9.94 0.37
CA VAL A 216 23.36 -8.64 0.26
C VAL A 216 22.50 -8.44 1.49
N PRO A 217 22.96 -7.75 2.54
CA PRO A 217 22.05 -7.40 3.62
C PRO A 217 20.91 -6.55 3.05
N PRO A 218 19.66 -6.74 3.49
CA PRO A 218 18.53 -5.94 2.99
C PRO A 218 18.76 -4.43 3.14
N PHE A 219 19.52 -4.06 4.18
CA PHE A 219 19.99 -2.72 4.43
C PHE A 219 21.48 -2.73 4.75
N ARG A 220 22.24 -1.84 4.13
CA ARG A 220 23.63 -1.58 4.55
C ARG A 220 23.69 -0.75 5.84
N SER A 221 22.75 0.17 6.00
CA SER A 221 22.59 1.03 7.17
C SER A 221 21.13 1.50 7.23
N LEU A 222 20.58 1.61 8.44
CA LEU A 222 19.23 2.14 8.65
C LEU A 222 19.26 3.10 9.83
N ASP A 223 18.92 4.37 9.59
CA ASP A 223 18.65 5.35 10.63
C ASP A 223 17.17 5.74 10.55
N LEU A 224 16.42 5.52 11.62
CA LEU A 224 14.98 5.77 11.68
C LEU A 224 14.69 6.90 12.65
N TRP A 225 13.56 7.58 12.44
CA TRP A 225 13.09 8.63 13.33
C TRP A 225 13.06 8.18 14.78
N ARG A 226 13.58 9.06 15.61
CA ARG A 226 13.58 8.90 17.05
C ARG A 226 12.55 9.87 17.60
N PRO A 227 11.60 9.42 18.46
CA PRO A 227 11.03 10.36 19.41
C PRO A 227 12.18 10.83 20.29
N THR A 228 12.61 12.07 20.13
CA THR A 228 13.44 12.74 21.12
C THR A 228 12.66 12.74 22.43
N VAL A 229 13.25 12.23 23.51
CA VAL A 229 12.70 12.25 24.88
C VAL A 229 12.40 13.69 25.37
N ARG A 230 12.68 14.71 24.55
CA ARG A 230 12.47 16.13 24.84
C ARG A 230 11.08 16.66 24.52
N ASP A 231 10.26 15.97 23.73
CA ASP A 231 8.95 16.48 23.29
C ASP A 231 7.78 16.13 24.24
N GLY A 232 8.04 15.37 25.31
CA GLY A 232 7.05 15.08 26.36
C GLY A 232 7.04 16.06 27.54
N ALA A 233 7.90 17.09 27.54
CA ALA A 233 8.08 17.98 28.70
C ALA A 233 7.45 19.38 28.55
N LYS A 234 6.74 19.67 27.45
CA LYS A 234 6.16 21.00 27.22
C LYS A 234 4.65 21.13 27.44
N ASP A 235 3.96 20.06 27.84
CA ASP A 235 2.49 20.08 28.01
C ASP A 235 2.03 20.02 29.47
N GLY A 236 2.93 20.32 30.42
CA GLY A 236 2.67 20.22 31.87
C GLY A 236 2.71 21.53 32.65
N MET A 237 2.72 22.71 32.00
CA MET A 237 2.76 24.00 32.72
C MET A 237 1.92 25.07 32.05
N ARG A 238 0.61 24.82 31.94
CA ARG A 238 -0.44 25.86 31.87
C ARG A 238 -1.72 25.29 32.47
N GLU A 239 -1.81 25.32 33.80
CA GLU A 239 -3.04 25.46 34.58
C GLU A 239 -2.63 25.52 36.07
N GLY A 240 -2.91 26.67 36.71
CA GLY A 240 -2.54 26.99 38.10
C GLY A 240 -1.72 28.26 38.22
#